data_AF-A0A3S1EDV4-F1
#
_entry.id   AF-A0A3S1EDV4-F1
#
_cell.length_a   1.000
_cell.length_b   1.000
_cell.length_c   1.000
_cell.angle_alpha   90.00
_cell.angle_beta   90.00
_cell.angle_gamma   90.00
#
_symmetry.space_group_name_H-M   'P 1'
#
loop_
_entity.id
_entity.type
_entity.pdbx_description
1 polymer ?
#
loop_
_entity_poly.entity_id
_entity_poly.type
_entity_poly.pdbx_seq_one_letter_code
_entity_poly.pdbx_strand_id
1 'polypeptide(L)' 'SSGVKPRYELKPIRTIDRLAMAAALLAVFAIHGYGVLWASAQLI' A
#
# COMPACT_ATOMS: atom_id res chain seq x y z
N SER A 1 -16.22 -24.38 -8.46
CA SER A 1 -14.95 -23.81 -8.95
C SER A 1 -14.69 -22.52 -8.17
N SER A 2 -13.50 -22.33 -7.60
CA SER A 2 -13.21 -21.22 -6.65
C SER A 2 -13.14 -19.83 -7.31
N GLY A 3 -13.22 -19.73 -8.65
CA GLY A 3 -13.04 -18.47 -9.38
C GLY A 3 -11.63 -17.87 -9.29
N VAL A 4 -10.75 -18.48 -8.48
CA VAL A 4 -9.36 -18.07 -8.29
C VAL A 4 -8.53 -18.66 -9.40
N LYS A 5 -7.86 -17.79 -10.15
CA LYS A 5 -6.95 -18.20 -11.20
C LYS A 5 -5.69 -18.87 -10.61
N PRO A 6 -5.27 -20.04 -11.10
CA PRO A 6 -4.02 -20.67 -10.68
C PRO A 6 -2.82 -19.75 -10.89
N ARG A 7 -1.80 -19.84 -10.01
CA ARG A 7 -0.66 -18.89 -9.98
C ARG A 7 0.12 -18.81 -11.29
N TYR A 8 0.25 -19.94 -12.01
CA TYR A 8 0.96 -19.99 -13.30
C TYR A 8 0.21 -19.29 -14.43
N GLU A 9 -1.08 -18.97 -14.25
CA GLU A 9 -1.91 -18.24 -15.23
C GLU A 9 -2.01 -16.74 -14.93
N LEU A 10 -1.36 -16.29 -13.86
CA LEU A 10 -1.32 -14.88 -13.48
C LEU A 10 -0.31 -14.13 -14.34
N LYS A 11 -0.69 -12.94 -14.78
CA LYS A 11 0.23 -12.03 -15.46
C LYS A 11 1.25 -11.50 -14.45
N PRO A 12 2.55 -11.49 -14.77
CA PRO A 12 3.54 -10.84 -13.92
C PRO A 12 3.19 -9.37 -13.69
N ILE A 13 3.38 -8.89 -12.46
CA ILE A 13 3.21 -7.47 -12.12
C ILE A 13 4.32 -6.69 -12.81
N ARG A 14 3.95 -5.69 -13.62
CA ARG A 14 4.95 -4.85 -14.30
C ARG A 14 5.68 -4.00 -13.26
N THR A 15 6.93 -3.64 -13.54
CA THR A 15 7.73 -2.81 -12.63
C THR A 15 7.04 -1.50 -12.28
N ILE A 16 6.38 -0.86 -13.25
CA ILE A 16 5.64 0.39 -13.03
C ILE A 16 4.47 0.17 -12.08
N ASP A 17 3.70 -0.91 -12.25
CA ASP A 17 2.57 -1.24 -11.37
C ASP A 17 3.06 -1.49 -9.94
N ARG A 18 4.20 -2.19 -9.79
CA ARG A 18 4.84 -2.43 -8.49
C ARG A 18 5.29 -1.13 -7.83
N LEU A 19 5.87 -0.20 -8.61
CA LEU A 19 6.29 1.11 -8.10
C LEU A 19 5.09 1.95 -7.68
N ALA A 20 4.00 1.94 -8.46
CA ALA A 20 2.77 2.64 -8.12
C ALA A 20 2.17 2.11 -6.81
N MET A 21 2.13 0.78 -6.61
CA MET A 21 1.69 0.18 -5.35
C MET A 21 2.59 0.59 -4.18
N ALA A 22 3.92 0.54 -4.35
CA ALA A 22 4.85 0.95 -3.30
C ALA A 22 4.68 2.43 -2.92
N ALA A 23 4.53 3.31 -3.90
CA ALA A 23 4.28 4.73 -3.68
C ALA A 23 2.95 4.97 -2.97
N ALA A 24 1.89 4.24 -3.34
CA ALA A 24 0.59 4.34 -2.68
C ALA A 24 0.68 3.93 -1.20
N LEU A 25 1.35 2.82 -0.89
CA LEU A 25 1.55 2.37 0.49
C LEU A 25 2.36 3.38 1.30
N LEU A 26 3.42 3.95 0.70
CA LEU A 26 4.24 4.97 1.33
C LEU A 26 3.44 6.25 1.63
N ALA A 27 2.61 6.70 0.69
CA ALA A 27 1.76 7.87 0.87
C ALA A 27 0.75 7.67 2.01
N VAL A 28 0.07 6.52 2.04
CA VAL A 28 -0.86 6.16 3.13
C VAL A 28 -0.14 6.17 4.47
N PHE A 29 1.01 5.52 4.57
CA PHE A 29 1.81 5.50 5.79
C PHE A 29 2.19 6.91 6.25
N ALA A 30 2.69 7.77 5.34
CA ALA A 30 3.10 9.13 5.66
C ALA A 30 1.92 9.98 6.17
N ILE A 31 0.76 9.89 5.52
CA ILE A 31 -0.44 10.65 5.91
C ILE A 31 -0.92 10.23 7.30
N HIS A 32 -1.03 8.93 7.55
CA HIS A 32 -1.50 8.43 8.85
C HIS A 32 -0.47 8.68 9.95
N GLY A 33 0.81 8.43 9.66
CA GLY A 33 1.92 8.69 10.58
C GLY A 33 1.97 10.14 11.00
N TYR A 34 1.82 11.08 10.05
CA TYR A 34 1.76 12.50 10.36
C TYR A 34 0.56 12.85 11.24
N GLY A 35 -0.64 12.31 10.94
CA GLY A 35 -1.82 12.50 11.77
C GLY A 35 -1.64 12.00 13.21
N VAL A 36 -1.02 10.83 13.38
CA VAL A 36 -0.71 10.26 14.70
C VAL A 36 0.31 11.11 15.45
N LEU A 37 1.38 11.54 14.78
CA LEU A 37 2.40 12.40 15.41
C LEU A 37 1.81 13.74 15.83
N TRP A 38 1.00 14.36 14.98
CA TRP A 38 0.29 15.60 15.30
C TRP A 38 -0.65 15.42 16.50
N ALA A 39 -1.48 14.37 16.50
CA ALA A 39 -2.39 14.10 17.61
C ALA A 39 -1.62 13.83 18.91
N SER A 40 -0.50 13.11 18.84
CA SER A 40 0.35 12.80 19.98
C SER A 40 0.97 14.07 20.59
N ALA A 41 1.34 15.04 19.75
CA ALA A 41 1.85 16.33 20.21
C ALA A 41 0.78 17.18 20.93
N GLN A 42 -0.51 16.93 20.71
CA GLN A 42 -1.63 17.60 21.38
C GLN A 42 -2.01 16.93 22.72
N LEU A 43 -1.42 15.78 23.06
CA LEU A 43 -1.67 15.06 24.32
C LEU A 43 -0.71 15.48 25.45
N ILE A 44 0.31 16.29 25.13
CA ILE A 44 1.28 16.87 26.06
C ILE A 44 0.94 18.35 26.25
#